data_AF-A0A9X2Q1Q6-F1
#
_entry.id   AF-A0A9X2Q1Q6-F1
#
_cell.length_a   1.000
_cell.length_b   1.000
_cell.length_c   1.000
_cell.angle_alpha   90.00
_cell.angle_beta   90.00
_cell.angle_gamma   90.00
#
_symmetry.space_group_name_H-M   'P 1'
#
loop_
_entity.id
_entity.type
_entity.pdbx_description
1 polymer ?
#
loop_
_entity_poly.entity_id
_entity_poly.type
_entity_poly.pdbx_seq_one_letter_code
_entity_poly.pdbx_strand_id
1 'polypeptide(L)'
;MPERREYPDAHHKVLRAFEGRWDESGRVPFETAAVVGKGPFRRGKMQSYLWDLGVESRYLKDIGEPEVLVLGRTWIEGQEKRQTKQLLSRRRGETLRICSQEMLLAWSMTGVDPNERPQTARTFVEGHPALEMVREELEGRWPGTDPIPSGGDGNYEPGQTESPLIRIGYRVGRTNGKPKARRRQLLRSAFEMELSSFPGDYPSQYIEEWGPSRSGQRLERMALHIAGRCKSFRRNENADYSEAIADYEDDLGWLKETFYTPTTYGFRWPSSTEA
;
A
#
# COMPACT_ATOMS: atom_id res chain seq x y z
N MET A 1 -32.13 13.79 5.07
CA MET A 1 -31.98 12.97 6.29
C MET A 1 -33.03 11.87 6.23
N PRO A 2 -32.71 10.63 5.80
CA PRO A 2 -33.66 9.53 5.95
C PRO A 2 -33.58 9.00 7.38
N GLU A 3 -34.76 8.89 8.01
CA GLU A 3 -34.97 8.44 9.38
C GLU A 3 -34.48 7.00 9.62
N ARG A 4 -34.01 6.73 10.85
CA ARG A 4 -33.75 5.38 11.38
C ARG A 4 -35.01 4.53 11.24
N ARG A 5 -35.05 3.64 10.25
CA ARG A 5 -35.88 2.43 10.33
C ARG A 5 -35.11 1.40 11.13
N GLU A 6 -35.53 1.18 12.37
CA GLU A 6 -35.05 0.08 13.19
C GLU A 6 -35.41 -1.25 12.51
N TYR A 7 -34.39 -2.01 12.11
CA TYR A 7 -34.49 -3.43 11.76
C TYR A 7 -33.64 -4.23 12.76
N PRO A 8 -34.14 -4.47 13.99
CA PRO A 8 -33.31 -4.97 15.09
C PRO A 8 -32.82 -6.41 14.89
N ASP A 9 -33.55 -7.23 14.11
CA ASP A 9 -33.35 -8.67 14.08
C ASP A 9 -32.36 -9.17 13.02
N ALA A 10 -32.13 -8.41 11.94
CA ALA A 10 -31.13 -8.76 10.91
C ALA A 10 -29.72 -8.32 11.33
N HIS A 11 -29.62 -7.13 11.95
CA HIS A 11 -28.38 -6.53 12.44
C HIS A 11 -27.68 -7.42 13.48
N HIS A 12 -28.44 -8.06 14.38
CA HIS A 12 -27.90 -8.98 15.38
C HIS A 12 -27.38 -10.31 14.81
N LYS A 13 -27.98 -10.80 13.71
CA LYS A 13 -27.61 -12.11 13.11
C LYS A 13 -26.34 -12.02 12.25
N VAL A 14 -26.17 -10.92 11.53
CA VAL A 14 -24.96 -10.66 10.73
C VAL A 14 -23.75 -10.51 11.66
N LEU A 15 -23.85 -9.66 12.69
CA LEU A 15 -22.75 -9.43 13.64
C LEU A 15 -22.36 -10.70 14.42
N ARG A 16 -23.32 -11.50 14.89
CA ARG A 16 -23.03 -12.77 15.58
C ARG A 16 -22.35 -13.84 14.71
N ALA A 17 -22.59 -13.83 13.39
CA ALA A 17 -21.91 -14.77 12.48
C ALA A 17 -20.40 -14.48 12.34
N PHE A 18 -19.97 -13.30 12.79
CA PHE A 18 -18.61 -12.78 12.61
C PHE A 18 -17.89 -12.45 13.94
N GLU A 19 -18.52 -12.72 15.09
CA GLU A 19 -17.88 -12.65 16.41
C GLU A 19 -16.60 -13.50 16.43
N GLY A 20 -15.46 -12.88 16.76
CA GLY A 20 -14.13 -13.51 16.81
C GLY A 20 -13.40 -13.67 15.48
N ARG A 21 -13.95 -13.18 14.36
CA ARG A 21 -13.26 -13.17 13.04
C ARG A 21 -12.56 -11.86 12.72
N TRP A 22 -12.90 -10.81 13.45
CA TRP A 22 -12.34 -9.48 13.30
C TRP A 22 -11.66 -9.06 14.61
N ASP A 23 -11.26 -7.79 14.77
CA ASP A 23 -10.55 -7.31 15.98
C ASP A 23 -11.28 -7.68 17.29
N GLU A 24 -10.68 -7.40 18.46
CA GLU A 24 -11.28 -7.75 19.76
C GLU A 24 -12.71 -7.19 19.97
N SER A 25 -13.14 -6.23 19.14
CA SER A 25 -14.48 -5.64 19.11
C SER A 25 -15.45 -6.28 18.10
N GLY A 26 -14.98 -7.21 17.27
CA GLY A 26 -15.75 -7.91 16.24
C GLY A 26 -16.09 -7.04 15.03
N ARG A 27 -15.33 -5.96 14.78
CA ARG A 27 -15.61 -4.98 13.71
C ARG A 27 -14.61 -5.05 12.57
N VAL A 28 -15.08 -4.73 11.37
CA VAL A 28 -14.20 -4.60 10.19
C VAL A 28 -13.18 -3.46 10.40
N PRO A 29 -11.95 -3.56 9.85
CA PRO A 29 -10.82 -2.66 10.13
C PRO A 29 -10.84 -1.42 9.23
N PHE A 30 -12.03 -0.90 8.94
CA PHE A 30 -12.26 0.30 8.14
C PHE A 30 -13.59 0.92 8.49
N GLU A 31 -13.65 2.25 8.49
CA GLU A 31 -14.84 3.01 8.87
C GLU A 31 -15.59 3.58 7.66
N THR A 32 -14.89 3.78 6.54
CA THR A 32 -15.46 4.40 5.34
C THR A 32 -15.29 3.56 4.07
N ALA A 33 -16.34 3.50 3.24
CA ALA A 33 -16.32 2.76 1.98
C ALA A 33 -17.09 3.43 0.83
N ALA A 34 -16.47 3.54 -0.34
CA ALA A 34 -17.15 3.92 -1.58
C ALA A 34 -17.61 2.66 -2.34
N VAL A 35 -18.88 2.63 -2.79
CA VAL A 35 -19.40 1.55 -3.64
C VAL A 35 -19.62 2.06 -5.06
N VAL A 36 -18.91 1.48 -6.03
CA VAL A 36 -18.91 1.90 -7.43
C VAL A 36 -19.31 0.75 -8.35
N GLY A 37 -19.97 1.03 -9.47
CA GLY A 37 -20.41 -0.01 -10.40
C GLY A 37 -21.63 -0.81 -9.91
N LYS A 38 -21.91 -1.92 -10.61
CA LYS A 38 -23.01 -2.86 -10.36
C LYS A 38 -22.57 -4.32 -10.53
N GLY A 39 -23.29 -5.19 -9.82
CA GLY A 39 -23.15 -6.63 -9.94
C GLY A 39 -22.04 -7.18 -9.04
N PRO A 40 -22.22 -8.38 -8.45
CA PRO A 40 -23.44 -9.20 -8.48
C PRO A 40 -24.61 -8.57 -7.70
N PHE A 41 -24.34 -7.68 -6.75
CA PHE A 41 -25.35 -7.00 -5.95
C PHE A 41 -25.61 -5.57 -6.43
N ARG A 42 -26.83 -5.11 -6.16
CA ARG A 42 -27.20 -3.70 -6.35
C ARG A 42 -26.47 -2.84 -5.32
N ARG A 43 -26.02 -1.64 -5.73
CA ARG A 43 -25.33 -0.69 -4.85
C ARG A 43 -26.02 -0.46 -3.51
N GLY A 44 -27.31 -0.15 -3.53
CA GLY A 44 -28.07 0.09 -2.30
C GLY A 44 -28.09 -1.11 -1.34
N LYS A 45 -28.03 -2.35 -1.87
CA LYS A 45 -27.88 -3.55 -1.04
C LYS A 45 -26.49 -3.64 -0.43
N MET A 46 -25.44 -3.28 -1.17
CA MET A 46 -24.10 -3.24 -0.58
C MET A 46 -23.92 -2.13 0.43
N GLN A 47 -24.50 -0.96 0.21
CA GLN A 47 -24.47 0.12 1.19
C GLN A 47 -25.23 -0.27 2.47
N SER A 48 -26.36 -0.97 2.34
CA SER A 48 -27.07 -1.53 3.50
C SER A 48 -26.22 -2.58 4.24
N TYR A 49 -25.53 -3.44 3.50
CA TYR A 49 -24.64 -4.45 4.09
C TYR A 49 -23.45 -3.81 4.84
N LEU A 50 -22.81 -2.81 4.24
CA LEU A 50 -21.74 -2.04 4.89
C LEU A 50 -22.24 -1.32 6.14
N TRP A 51 -23.47 -0.78 6.09
CA TRP A 51 -24.12 -0.20 7.26
C TRP A 51 -24.32 -1.23 8.38
N ASP A 52 -24.75 -2.45 8.06
CA ASP A 52 -24.88 -3.55 9.04
C ASP A 52 -23.54 -3.97 9.63
N LEU A 53 -22.42 -3.72 8.94
CA LEU A 53 -21.05 -3.90 9.43
C LEU A 53 -20.52 -2.70 10.23
N GLY A 54 -21.31 -1.62 10.37
CA GLY A 54 -20.89 -0.39 11.04
C GLY A 54 -20.03 0.54 10.19
N VAL A 55 -20.02 0.37 8.86
CA VAL A 55 -19.20 1.14 7.92
C VAL A 55 -20.04 2.24 7.27
N GLU A 56 -19.56 3.48 7.30
CA GLU A 56 -20.14 4.57 6.55
C GLU A 56 -19.89 4.35 5.04
N SER A 57 -20.96 4.33 4.25
CA SER A 57 -20.83 4.21 2.80
C SER A 57 -21.67 5.22 2.04
N ARG A 58 -21.06 5.83 1.02
CA ARG A 58 -21.67 6.83 0.14
C ARG A 58 -21.19 6.61 -1.30
N TYR A 59 -21.70 7.43 -2.23
CA TYR A 59 -21.14 7.49 -3.57
C TYR A 59 -19.73 8.04 -3.53
N LEU A 60 -18.88 7.62 -4.46
CA LEU A 60 -17.49 8.07 -4.52
C LEU A 60 -17.35 9.60 -4.56
N LYS A 61 -18.26 10.29 -5.27
CA LYS A 61 -18.31 11.76 -5.32
C LYS A 61 -18.67 12.44 -3.99
N ASP A 62 -19.27 11.73 -3.05
CA ASP A 62 -19.88 12.28 -1.83
C ASP A 62 -19.15 11.85 -0.54
N ILE A 63 -18.24 10.86 -0.61
CA ILE A 63 -17.54 10.31 0.56
C ILE A 63 -16.19 10.96 0.85
N GLY A 64 -15.64 11.75 -0.08
CA GLY A 64 -14.29 12.30 0.03
C GLY A 64 -13.23 11.22 -0.23
N GLU A 65 -12.48 10.84 0.81
CA GLU A 65 -11.37 9.89 0.74
C GLU A 65 -11.74 8.59 1.48
N PRO A 66 -12.32 7.58 0.79
CA PRO A 66 -12.72 6.33 1.44
C PRO A 66 -11.51 5.46 1.78
N GLU A 67 -11.58 4.71 2.87
CA GLU A 67 -10.58 3.69 3.20
C GLU A 67 -10.69 2.46 2.29
N VAL A 68 -11.91 2.12 1.87
CA VAL A 68 -12.20 0.98 0.98
C VAL A 68 -12.98 1.42 -0.26
N LEU A 69 -12.46 1.04 -1.42
CA LEU A 69 -13.17 1.11 -2.70
C LEU A 69 -13.75 -0.27 -3.04
N VAL A 70 -15.08 -0.37 -3.03
CA VAL A 70 -15.84 -1.59 -3.35
C VAL A 70 -16.37 -1.50 -4.78
N LEU A 71 -15.93 -2.43 -5.62
CA LEU A 71 -16.22 -2.45 -7.05
C LEU A 71 -17.25 -3.52 -7.39
N GLY A 72 -18.31 -3.13 -8.10
CA GLY A 72 -19.14 -4.10 -8.82
C GLY A 72 -18.44 -4.60 -10.08
N ARG A 73 -18.93 -5.71 -10.65
CA ARG A 73 -18.37 -6.31 -11.88
C ARG A 73 -18.28 -5.35 -13.05
N THR A 74 -19.32 -4.51 -13.22
CA THR A 74 -19.44 -3.61 -14.36
C THR A 74 -19.70 -2.17 -13.91
N TRP A 75 -19.29 -1.22 -14.73
CA TRP A 75 -19.56 0.20 -14.53
C TRP A 75 -21.04 0.50 -14.84
N ILE A 76 -21.70 1.35 -14.05
CA ILE A 76 -23.06 1.81 -14.37
C ILE A 76 -22.99 2.96 -15.36
N GLU A 77 -22.07 3.90 -15.14
CA GLU A 77 -21.91 5.11 -15.93
C GLU A 77 -20.43 5.36 -16.24
N GLY A 78 -20.15 6.00 -17.38
CA GLY A 78 -18.78 6.38 -17.74
C GLY A 78 -18.11 7.31 -16.72
N GLN A 79 -18.90 8.12 -16.01
CA GLN A 79 -18.39 9.01 -14.96
C GLN A 79 -17.77 8.25 -13.78
N GLU A 80 -18.33 7.11 -13.38
CA GLU A 80 -17.83 6.32 -12.26
C GLU A 80 -16.44 5.72 -12.55
N LYS A 81 -16.25 5.24 -13.78
CA LYS A 81 -14.94 4.78 -14.25
C LYS A 81 -13.92 5.93 -14.19
N ARG A 82 -14.30 7.11 -14.66
CA ARG A 82 -13.43 8.30 -14.64
C ARG A 82 -13.10 8.76 -13.21
N GLN A 83 -14.08 8.81 -12.33
CA GLN A 83 -13.90 9.16 -10.92
C GLN A 83 -13.00 8.16 -10.20
N THR A 84 -13.16 6.87 -10.50
CA THR A 84 -12.28 5.83 -9.97
C THR A 84 -10.83 6.06 -10.39
N LYS A 85 -10.57 6.30 -11.69
CA LYS A 85 -9.22 6.65 -12.17
C LYS A 85 -8.67 7.91 -11.49
N GLN A 86 -9.52 8.92 -11.30
CA GLN A 86 -9.12 10.16 -10.61
C GLN A 86 -8.77 9.91 -9.15
N LEU A 87 -9.54 9.09 -8.43
CA LEU A 87 -9.22 8.68 -7.07
C LEU A 87 -7.87 7.95 -7.02
N LEU A 88 -7.68 6.95 -7.88
CA LEU A 88 -6.43 6.19 -7.93
C LEU A 88 -5.23 7.10 -8.19
N SER A 89 -5.35 8.04 -9.14
CA SER A 89 -4.29 9.00 -9.41
C SER A 89 -4.03 9.99 -8.27
N ARG A 90 -5.08 10.43 -7.56
CA ARG A 90 -4.95 11.37 -6.42
C ARG A 90 -4.32 10.71 -5.20
N ARG A 91 -4.68 9.45 -4.94
CA ARG A 91 -4.20 8.66 -3.81
C ARG A 91 -2.91 7.87 -4.13
N ARG A 92 -2.15 8.29 -5.15
CA ARG A 92 -0.83 7.72 -5.44
C ARG A 92 0.08 7.85 -4.23
N GLY A 93 0.73 6.78 -3.84
CA GLY A 93 1.55 6.74 -2.61
C GLY A 93 0.75 6.63 -1.30
N GLU A 94 -0.58 6.63 -1.36
CA GLU A 94 -1.44 6.38 -0.20
C GLU A 94 -2.07 4.99 -0.23
N THR A 95 -2.44 4.50 0.95
CA THR A 95 -3.14 3.23 1.10
C THR A 95 -4.62 3.39 0.76
N LEU A 96 -5.08 2.63 -0.24
CA LEU A 96 -6.49 2.47 -0.58
C LEU A 96 -6.77 0.98 -0.73
N ARG A 97 -7.66 0.43 0.10
CA ARG A 97 -8.07 -0.96 -0.09
C ARG A 97 -9.05 -1.03 -1.25
N ILE A 98 -8.78 -1.92 -2.19
CA ILE A 98 -9.65 -2.14 -3.36
C ILE A 98 -10.16 -3.57 -3.29
N CYS A 99 -11.47 -3.75 -3.43
CA CYS A 99 -12.06 -5.08 -3.46
C CYS A 99 -13.29 -5.10 -4.37
N SER A 100 -13.64 -6.26 -4.93
CA SER A 100 -14.97 -6.43 -5.50
C SER A 100 -16.02 -6.66 -4.42
N GLN A 101 -17.30 -6.61 -4.78
CA GLN A 101 -18.38 -6.99 -3.86
C GLN A 101 -18.24 -8.45 -3.38
N GLU A 102 -17.80 -9.37 -4.24
CA GLU A 102 -17.53 -10.76 -3.88
C GLU A 102 -16.33 -10.87 -2.93
N MET A 103 -15.26 -10.11 -3.15
CA MET A 103 -14.12 -10.04 -2.23
C MET A 103 -14.53 -9.52 -0.86
N LEU A 104 -15.35 -8.46 -0.80
CA LEU A 104 -15.86 -7.92 0.46
C LEU A 104 -16.67 -8.95 1.24
N LEU A 105 -17.51 -9.74 0.55
CA LEU A 105 -18.23 -10.84 1.20
C LEU A 105 -17.28 -11.94 1.67
N ALA A 106 -16.31 -12.36 0.85
CA ALA A 106 -15.31 -13.34 1.27
C ALA A 106 -14.52 -12.85 2.48
N TRP A 107 -14.18 -11.55 2.50
CA TRP A 107 -13.51 -10.90 3.62
C TRP A 107 -14.37 -10.93 4.88
N SER A 108 -15.62 -10.47 4.80
CA SER A 108 -16.61 -10.55 5.89
C SER A 108 -16.74 -11.94 6.47
N MET A 109 -16.78 -12.96 5.61
CA MET A 109 -16.97 -14.34 6.02
C MET A 109 -15.72 -14.94 6.64
N THR A 110 -14.53 -14.60 6.16
CA THR A 110 -13.31 -15.27 6.60
C THR A 110 -12.55 -14.50 7.67
N GLY A 111 -12.82 -13.20 7.83
CA GLY A 111 -11.99 -12.29 8.63
C GLY A 111 -10.64 -11.97 7.98
N VAL A 112 -10.37 -12.52 6.79
CA VAL A 112 -9.08 -12.38 6.12
C VAL A 112 -9.24 -11.51 4.88
N ASP A 113 -8.43 -10.45 4.78
CA ASP A 113 -8.45 -9.56 3.61
C ASP A 113 -7.94 -10.32 2.38
N PRO A 114 -8.75 -10.47 1.31
CA PRO A 114 -8.29 -11.11 0.09
C PRO A 114 -7.05 -10.43 -0.53
N ASN A 115 -6.85 -9.13 -0.32
CA ASN A 115 -5.67 -8.39 -0.80
C ASN A 115 -4.36 -8.86 -0.13
N GLU A 116 -4.43 -9.41 1.09
CA GLU A 116 -3.26 -9.97 1.79
C GLU A 116 -2.84 -11.34 1.22
N ARG A 117 -3.65 -11.92 0.32
CA ARG A 117 -3.39 -13.21 -0.33
C ARG A 117 -3.37 -13.04 -1.84
N PRO A 118 -2.22 -12.68 -2.45
CA PRO A 118 -2.13 -12.35 -3.88
C PRO A 118 -2.66 -13.45 -4.81
N GLN A 119 -2.46 -14.73 -4.47
CA GLN A 119 -3.01 -15.85 -5.23
C GLN A 119 -4.54 -15.87 -5.20
N THR A 120 -5.14 -15.64 -4.03
CA THR A 120 -6.59 -15.55 -3.85
C THR A 120 -7.14 -14.32 -4.55
N ALA A 121 -6.54 -13.15 -4.37
CA ALA A 121 -6.99 -11.93 -5.04
C ALA A 121 -6.97 -12.06 -6.57
N ARG A 122 -5.93 -12.69 -7.16
CA ARG A 122 -5.88 -12.95 -8.61
C ARG A 122 -7.11 -13.69 -9.12
N THR A 123 -7.63 -14.67 -8.38
CA THR A 123 -8.85 -15.41 -8.78
C THR A 123 -10.10 -14.54 -8.82
N PHE A 124 -10.16 -13.45 -8.02
CA PHE A 124 -11.24 -12.49 -8.09
C PHE A 124 -11.07 -11.48 -9.24
N VAL A 125 -9.82 -11.16 -9.60
CA VAL A 125 -9.50 -10.19 -10.65
C VAL A 125 -9.77 -10.76 -12.04
N GLU A 126 -9.41 -12.03 -12.27
CA GLU A 126 -9.57 -12.69 -13.56
C GLU A 126 -11.02 -12.66 -14.05
N GLY A 127 -11.26 -12.02 -15.19
CA GLY A 127 -12.60 -11.91 -15.78
C GLY A 127 -13.54 -10.94 -15.06
N HIS A 128 -13.03 -10.07 -14.18
CA HIS A 128 -13.80 -9.02 -13.53
C HIS A 128 -13.47 -7.64 -14.16
N PRO A 129 -14.32 -7.12 -15.08
CA PRO A 129 -13.97 -5.96 -15.91
C PRO A 129 -13.55 -4.70 -15.13
N ALA A 130 -14.17 -4.44 -13.98
CA ALA A 130 -13.78 -3.29 -13.16
C ALA A 130 -12.43 -3.49 -12.45
N LEU A 131 -12.11 -4.71 -12.03
CA LEU A 131 -10.84 -5.02 -11.35
C LEU A 131 -9.70 -5.12 -12.35
N GLU A 132 -9.95 -5.65 -13.56
CA GLU A 132 -8.96 -5.65 -14.63
C GLU A 132 -8.55 -4.24 -15.04
N MET A 133 -9.52 -3.31 -15.10
CA MET A 133 -9.24 -1.89 -15.33
C MET A 133 -8.39 -1.28 -14.21
N VAL A 134 -8.75 -1.54 -12.94
CA VAL A 134 -7.92 -1.08 -11.81
C VAL A 134 -6.52 -1.65 -11.89
N ARG A 135 -6.38 -2.96 -12.15
CA ARG A 135 -5.08 -3.60 -12.32
C ARG A 135 -4.26 -2.93 -13.43
N GLU A 136 -4.87 -2.60 -14.55
CA GLU A 136 -4.22 -1.89 -15.66
C GLU A 136 -3.75 -0.49 -15.24
N GLU A 137 -4.61 0.29 -14.57
CA GLU A 137 -4.25 1.62 -14.05
C GLU A 137 -3.14 1.57 -12.99
N LEU A 138 -2.99 0.44 -12.32
CA LEU A 138 -1.95 0.17 -11.33
C LEU A 138 -0.78 -0.65 -11.92
N GLU A 139 -0.64 -0.69 -13.26
CA GLU A 139 0.46 -1.33 -13.99
C GLU A 139 0.68 -2.82 -13.63
N GLY A 140 -0.37 -3.54 -13.24
CA GLY A 140 -0.27 -4.95 -12.84
C GLY A 140 0.36 -5.21 -11.47
N ARG A 141 0.67 -4.15 -10.69
CA ARG A 141 1.32 -4.26 -9.37
C ARG A 141 0.35 -4.56 -8.23
N TRP A 142 -0.95 -4.35 -8.45
CA TRP A 142 -2.05 -4.80 -7.59
C TRP A 142 -2.60 -6.15 -8.10
N PRO A 143 -2.99 -7.14 -7.25
CA PRO A 143 -3.46 -7.02 -5.86
C PRO A 143 -2.43 -7.07 -4.72
N GLY A 144 -2.69 -6.26 -3.68
CA GLY A 144 -1.95 -6.07 -2.42
C GLY A 144 -2.54 -4.91 -1.58
N THR A 145 -2.25 -4.81 -0.28
CA THR A 145 -2.63 -3.63 0.56
C THR A 145 -1.62 -2.48 0.46
N ASP A 146 -0.75 -2.56 -0.54
CA ASP A 146 0.30 -1.62 -0.90
C ASP A 146 -0.29 -0.21 -1.12
N PRO A 147 0.49 0.84 -0.85
CA PRO A 147 0.19 2.14 -1.40
C PRO A 147 0.05 2.05 -2.92
N ILE A 148 -0.89 2.82 -3.49
CA ILE A 148 -1.04 2.89 -4.95
C ILE A 148 0.33 3.23 -5.56
N PRO A 149 0.83 2.46 -6.55
CA PRO A 149 2.15 2.70 -7.11
C PRO A 149 2.29 4.15 -7.57
N SER A 150 3.22 4.87 -6.97
CA SER A 150 3.77 6.08 -7.56
C SER A 150 4.64 5.62 -8.72
N GLY A 151 4.21 5.86 -9.95
CA GLY A 151 4.96 5.55 -11.16
C GLY A 151 6.32 6.25 -11.11
N GLY A 152 7.32 5.50 -10.65
CA GLY A 152 8.70 5.93 -10.52
C GLY A 152 9.55 4.71 -10.84
N ASP A 153 9.69 4.45 -12.14
CA ASP A 153 10.76 3.59 -12.63
C ASP A 153 12.06 4.10 -12.00
N GLY A 154 12.79 3.20 -11.34
CA GLY A 154 14.06 3.48 -10.69
C GLY A 154 15.19 3.79 -11.66
N ASN A 155 14.92 4.54 -12.72
CA ASN A 155 15.95 5.15 -13.54
C ASN A 155 16.48 6.38 -12.79
N TYR A 156 17.67 6.19 -12.26
CA TYR A 156 18.54 7.28 -11.83
C TYR A 156 18.75 8.20 -13.05
N GLU A 157 18.10 9.36 -13.08
CA GLU A 157 18.42 10.36 -14.10
C GLU A 157 19.92 10.70 -14.00
N PRO A 158 20.68 10.67 -15.11
CA PRO A 158 22.08 11.06 -15.11
C PRO A 158 22.21 12.54 -14.73
N GLY A 159 22.52 12.81 -13.46
CA GLY A 159 22.69 14.17 -12.95
C GLY A 159 22.42 14.36 -11.45
N GLN A 160 21.72 13.44 -10.78
CA GLN A 160 21.47 13.54 -9.34
C GLN A 160 22.55 12.80 -8.54
N THR A 161 23.51 13.53 -7.96
CA THR A 161 24.71 12.91 -7.38
C THR A 161 24.45 12.11 -6.09
N GLU A 162 23.40 12.41 -5.31
CA GLU A 162 23.19 11.79 -3.97
C GLU A 162 21.71 11.63 -3.56
N SER A 163 21.32 10.42 -3.13
CA SER A 163 19.99 10.13 -2.59
C SER A 163 19.74 10.77 -1.22
N PRO A 164 18.48 10.95 -0.80
CA PRO A 164 18.10 11.38 0.55
C PRO A 164 18.83 10.66 1.68
N LEU A 165 19.02 9.34 1.57
CA LEU A 165 19.80 8.57 2.55
C LEU A 165 21.27 9.02 2.61
N ILE A 166 21.91 9.22 1.46
CA ILE A 166 23.30 9.70 1.43
C ILE A 166 23.40 11.11 2.03
N ARG A 167 22.44 11.99 1.74
CA ARG A 167 22.45 13.37 2.23
C ARG A 167 22.20 13.51 3.74
N ILE A 168 21.42 12.62 4.34
CA ILE A 168 21.33 12.54 5.82
C ILE A 168 22.58 11.91 6.46
N GLY A 169 23.55 11.45 5.65
CA GLY A 169 24.83 10.92 6.11
C GLY A 169 24.86 9.40 6.31
N TYR A 170 23.86 8.65 5.80
CA TYR A 170 23.90 7.20 5.82
C TYR A 170 25.00 6.69 4.87
N ARG A 171 25.98 5.97 5.43
CA ARG A 171 27.12 5.41 4.71
C ARG A 171 27.49 4.05 5.30
N VAL A 172 27.88 3.12 4.43
CA VAL A 172 28.30 1.73 4.76
C VAL A 172 29.76 1.48 4.34
N GLY A 173 30.33 0.37 4.79
CA GLY A 173 31.64 -0.13 4.33
C GLY A 173 32.84 0.49 5.01
N ARG A 174 34.04 0.00 4.68
CA ARG A 174 35.27 0.22 5.45
C ARG A 174 35.76 1.66 5.52
N THR A 175 35.79 2.36 4.38
CA THR A 175 36.54 3.62 4.26
C THR A 175 35.83 4.80 4.93
N ASN A 176 34.51 4.86 4.82
CA ASN A 176 33.69 6.00 5.30
C ASN A 176 32.35 5.55 5.89
N GLY A 177 32.19 4.25 6.17
CA GLY A 177 30.97 3.71 6.75
C GLY A 177 30.76 4.20 8.18
N LYS A 178 29.49 4.36 8.55
CA LYS A 178 29.12 4.65 9.93
C LYS A 178 28.99 3.33 10.71
N PRO A 179 29.24 3.35 12.04
CA PRO A 179 28.94 2.21 12.88
C PRO A 179 27.47 1.79 12.78
N LYS A 180 27.19 0.49 12.89
CA LYS A 180 25.85 -0.11 12.81
C LYS A 180 24.77 0.68 13.56
N ALA A 181 25.02 1.02 14.83
CA ALA A 181 24.08 1.79 15.65
C ALA A 181 23.73 3.15 15.02
N ARG A 182 24.72 3.85 14.46
CA ARG A 182 24.51 5.15 13.81
C ARG A 182 23.79 5.00 12.48
N ARG A 183 24.10 3.96 11.70
CA ARG A 183 23.39 3.67 10.44
C ARG A 183 21.90 3.44 10.67
N ARG A 184 21.56 2.57 11.62
CA ARG A 184 20.16 2.27 11.98
C ARG A 184 19.44 3.49 12.57
N GLN A 185 20.13 4.35 13.33
CA GLN A 185 19.57 5.62 13.78
C GLN A 185 19.23 6.53 12.60
N LEU A 186 20.12 6.67 11.62
CA LEU A 186 19.88 7.49 10.43
C LEU A 186 18.74 6.92 9.58
N LEU A 187 18.67 5.60 9.42
CA LEU A 187 17.56 4.94 8.73
C LEU A 187 16.23 5.15 9.45
N ARG A 188 16.20 5.05 10.78
CA ARG A 188 15.02 5.41 11.57
C ARG A 188 14.61 6.86 11.35
N SER A 189 15.56 7.80 11.41
CA SER A 189 15.28 9.21 11.14
C SER A 189 14.73 9.41 9.73
N ALA A 190 15.27 8.73 8.72
CA ALA A 190 14.75 8.78 7.35
C ALA A 190 13.32 8.27 7.24
N PHE A 191 12.97 7.23 8.00
CA PHE A 191 11.62 6.68 8.04
C PHE A 191 10.63 7.64 8.71
N GLU A 192 11.06 8.35 9.76
CA GLU A 192 10.19 9.15 10.63
C GLU A 192 10.15 10.65 10.29
N MET A 193 11.07 11.16 9.47
CA MET A 193 11.12 12.58 9.13
C MET A 193 10.16 12.95 8.00
N GLU A 194 9.63 14.17 8.07
CA GLU A 194 8.80 14.72 7.00
C GLU A 194 9.59 14.92 5.71
N LEU A 195 8.90 14.85 4.57
CA LEU A 195 9.50 15.04 3.24
C LEU A 195 10.27 16.36 3.12
N SER A 196 9.72 17.44 3.67
CA SER A 196 10.33 18.77 3.70
C SER A 196 11.58 18.87 4.58
N SER A 197 11.82 17.88 5.44
CA SER A 197 12.98 17.84 6.34
C SER A 197 14.18 17.10 5.74
N PHE A 198 14.06 16.52 4.54
CA PHE A 198 15.21 15.93 3.87
C PHE A 198 16.21 17.01 3.46
N PRO A 199 17.50 16.86 3.80
CA PRO A 199 18.51 17.81 3.41
C PRO A 199 18.74 17.72 1.90
N GLY A 200 18.60 18.84 1.20
CA GLY A 200 18.92 18.98 -0.23
C GLY A 200 17.77 19.50 -1.06
N ASP A 201 18.12 20.10 -2.19
CA ASP A 201 17.16 20.62 -3.16
C ASP A 201 16.82 19.51 -4.15
N TYR A 202 15.74 18.78 -3.83
CA TYR A 202 15.21 17.73 -4.69
C TYR A 202 14.10 18.27 -5.59
N PRO A 203 14.01 17.83 -6.85
CA PRO A 203 12.81 18.04 -7.65
C PRO A 203 11.60 17.48 -6.91
N SER A 204 10.47 18.21 -6.90
CA SER A 204 9.26 17.81 -6.15
C SER A 204 8.82 16.38 -6.49
N GLN A 205 8.81 16.03 -7.77
CA GLN A 205 8.44 14.70 -8.25
C GLN A 205 9.35 13.60 -7.67
N TYR A 206 10.66 13.85 -7.58
CA TYR A 206 11.61 12.87 -7.05
C TYR A 206 11.46 12.66 -5.54
N ILE A 207 11.31 13.75 -4.78
CA ILE A 207 11.17 13.61 -3.32
C ILE A 207 9.82 13.01 -2.95
N GLU A 208 8.75 13.31 -3.70
CA GLU A 208 7.43 12.70 -3.56
C GLU A 208 7.47 11.17 -3.71
N GLU A 209 8.36 10.60 -4.54
CA GLU A 209 8.52 9.15 -4.65
C GLU A 209 8.87 8.51 -3.31
N TRP A 210 9.61 9.21 -2.44
CA TRP A 210 9.98 8.72 -1.12
C TRP A 210 8.82 8.64 -0.13
N GLY A 211 7.67 9.24 -0.46
CA GLY A 211 6.43 9.08 0.29
C GLY A 211 6.39 9.75 1.67
N PRO A 212 5.21 9.78 2.33
CA PRO A 212 5.04 10.40 3.64
C PRO A 212 5.89 9.76 4.74
N SER A 213 6.09 10.49 5.85
CA SER A 213 6.70 9.92 7.06
C SER A 213 5.95 8.67 7.53
N ARG A 214 6.71 7.65 7.97
CA ARG A 214 6.22 6.37 8.50
C ARG A 214 5.31 5.55 7.57
N SER A 215 5.36 5.82 6.28
CA SER A 215 4.52 5.14 5.27
C SER A 215 5.16 3.87 4.70
N GLY A 216 4.34 3.02 4.09
CA GLY A 216 4.83 1.87 3.31
C GLY A 216 5.69 2.29 2.12
N GLN A 217 5.29 3.35 1.42
CA GLN A 217 6.07 3.92 0.30
C GLN A 217 7.46 4.35 0.75
N ARG A 218 7.54 5.00 1.93
CA ARG A 218 8.82 5.37 2.56
C ARG A 218 9.70 4.18 2.82
N LEU A 219 9.15 3.14 3.45
CA LEU A 219 9.88 1.93 3.77
C LEU A 219 10.33 1.19 2.50
N GLU A 220 9.45 1.09 1.50
CA GLU A 220 9.72 0.46 0.22
C GLU A 220 10.85 1.18 -0.52
N ARG A 221 10.79 2.51 -0.66
CA ARG A 221 11.84 3.28 -1.33
C ARG A 221 13.19 3.18 -0.63
N MET A 222 13.19 3.18 0.71
CA MET A 222 14.41 2.93 1.48
C MET A 222 14.97 1.53 1.22
N ALA A 223 14.11 0.50 1.24
CA ALA A 223 14.50 -0.89 1.01
C ALA A 223 14.99 -1.12 -0.43
N LEU A 224 14.31 -0.57 -1.44
CA LEU A 224 14.71 -0.61 -2.85
C LEU A 224 16.04 0.11 -3.07
N HIS A 225 16.24 1.27 -2.42
CA HIS A 225 17.52 1.98 -2.50
C HIS A 225 18.67 1.11 -1.99
N ILE A 226 18.52 0.52 -0.81
CA ILE A 226 19.56 -0.33 -0.19
C ILE A 226 19.80 -1.60 -1.02
N ALA A 227 18.74 -2.30 -1.43
CA ALA A 227 18.85 -3.50 -2.25
C ALA A 227 19.49 -3.19 -3.63
N GLY A 228 19.14 -2.06 -4.24
CA GLY A 228 19.76 -1.59 -5.49
C GLY A 228 21.26 -1.33 -5.34
N ARG A 229 21.69 -0.75 -4.21
CA ARG A 229 23.11 -0.56 -3.90
C ARG A 229 23.85 -1.89 -3.70
N CYS A 230 23.27 -2.88 -3.01
CA CYS A 230 23.82 -4.23 -2.93
C CYS A 230 24.08 -4.82 -4.31
N LYS A 231 23.08 -4.79 -5.19
CA LYS A 231 23.17 -5.35 -6.55
C LYS A 231 24.23 -4.62 -7.38
N SER A 232 24.26 -3.29 -7.31
CA SER A 232 25.25 -2.49 -8.02
C SER A 232 26.68 -2.81 -7.57
N PHE A 233 26.93 -2.97 -6.27
CA PHE A 233 28.24 -3.36 -5.75
C PHE A 233 28.62 -4.80 -6.09
N ARG A 234 27.66 -5.74 -6.09
CA ARG A 234 27.91 -7.12 -6.56
C ARG A 234 28.32 -7.18 -8.03
N ARG A 235 27.77 -6.30 -8.87
CA ARG A 235 28.13 -6.20 -10.30
C ARG A 235 29.44 -5.45 -10.55
N ASN A 236 29.99 -4.77 -9.55
CA ASN A 236 31.20 -3.98 -9.71
C ASN A 236 32.43 -4.80 -9.33
N GLU A 237 33.14 -5.32 -10.33
CA GLU A 237 34.32 -6.18 -10.16
C GLU A 237 35.61 -5.39 -9.86
N ASN A 238 35.57 -4.05 -9.90
CA ASN A 238 36.77 -3.21 -9.81
C ASN A 238 37.28 -2.99 -8.37
N ALA A 239 36.51 -3.40 -7.35
CA ALA A 239 36.91 -3.27 -5.95
C ALA A 239 36.20 -4.30 -5.05
N ASP A 240 36.77 -4.56 -3.88
CA ASP A 240 36.14 -5.40 -2.86
C ASP A 240 35.08 -4.59 -2.08
N TYR A 241 33.80 -4.85 -2.37
CA TYR A 241 32.66 -4.28 -1.68
C TYR A 241 32.04 -5.22 -0.63
N SER A 242 32.70 -6.33 -0.27
CA SER A 242 32.14 -7.35 0.63
C SER A 242 31.61 -6.78 1.94
N GLU A 243 32.36 -5.89 2.59
CA GLU A 243 31.97 -5.25 3.84
C GLU A 243 30.77 -4.29 3.67
N ALA A 244 30.76 -3.52 2.57
CA ALA A 244 29.65 -2.63 2.27
C ALA A 244 28.36 -3.41 1.94
N ILE A 245 28.48 -4.53 1.23
CA ILE A 245 27.36 -5.44 0.94
C ILE A 245 26.83 -6.03 2.24
N ALA A 246 27.69 -6.56 3.11
CA ALA A 246 27.29 -7.12 4.39
C ALA A 246 26.57 -6.09 5.29
N ASP A 247 27.09 -4.85 5.33
CA ASP A 247 26.44 -3.74 6.05
C ASP A 247 25.05 -3.42 5.48
N TYR A 248 24.91 -3.34 4.15
CA TYR A 248 23.61 -3.09 3.53
C TYR A 248 22.61 -4.23 3.78
N GLU A 249 23.06 -5.49 3.74
CA GLU A 249 22.20 -6.64 3.99
C GLU A 249 21.73 -6.70 5.45
N ASP A 250 22.62 -6.40 6.39
CA ASP A 250 22.28 -6.26 7.81
C ASP A 250 21.28 -5.14 8.07
N ASP A 251 21.47 -3.99 7.43
CA ASP A 251 20.57 -2.84 7.56
C ASP A 251 19.22 -3.09 6.88
N LEU A 252 19.20 -3.80 5.74
CA LEU A 252 17.99 -4.23 5.05
C LEU A 252 17.21 -5.25 5.90
N GLY A 253 17.88 -6.23 6.50
CA GLY A 253 17.27 -7.17 7.44
C GLY A 253 16.67 -6.44 8.65
N TRP A 254 17.41 -5.48 9.21
CA TRP A 254 16.93 -4.68 10.35
C TRP A 254 15.71 -3.81 10.01
N LEU A 255 15.68 -3.17 8.83
CA LEU A 255 14.50 -2.40 8.39
C LEU A 255 13.27 -3.30 8.29
N LYS A 256 13.45 -4.52 7.78
CA LYS A 256 12.37 -5.52 7.70
C LYS A 256 11.87 -5.86 9.10
N GLU A 257 12.75 -6.29 9.99
CA GLU A 257 12.38 -6.70 11.35
C GLU A 257 11.76 -5.56 12.17
N THR A 258 12.21 -4.32 11.96
CA THR A 258 11.81 -3.17 12.78
C THR A 258 10.52 -2.53 12.31
N PHE A 259 10.32 -2.41 10.99
CA PHE A 259 9.23 -1.62 10.42
C PHE A 259 8.33 -2.43 9.49
N TYR A 260 8.80 -3.54 8.93
CA TYR A 260 8.00 -4.32 7.99
C TYR A 260 7.16 -5.36 8.73
N THR A 261 5.90 -5.00 8.98
CA THR A 261 4.88 -6.00 9.26
C THR A 261 4.28 -6.45 7.93
N PRO A 262 4.37 -7.74 7.55
CA PRO A 262 3.82 -8.24 6.29
C PRO A 262 2.32 -7.94 6.10
N THR A 263 1.59 -7.75 7.20
CA THR A 263 0.16 -7.41 7.23
C THR A 263 -0.13 -5.91 7.12
N THR A 264 0.89 -5.04 7.21
CA THR A 264 0.71 -3.57 7.26
C THR A 264 1.27 -2.85 6.02
N TYR A 265 2.26 -3.43 5.34
CA TYR A 265 2.97 -2.80 4.23
C TYR A 265 3.02 -3.75 3.04
N GLY A 266 2.10 -3.61 2.09
CA GLY A 266 1.81 -4.66 1.11
C GLY A 266 2.91 -4.98 0.07
N PHE A 267 4.03 -4.25 0.02
CA PHE A 267 5.09 -4.53 -0.95
C PHE A 267 5.89 -5.79 -0.59
N ARG A 268 6.38 -6.53 -1.59
CA ARG A 268 7.32 -7.64 -1.36
C ARG A 268 8.66 -7.08 -0.92
N TRP A 269 9.15 -7.54 0.22
CA TRP A 269 10.49 -7.16 0.68
C TRP A 269 11.56 -7.46 -0.41
N PRO A 270 12.36 -6.47 -0.82
CA PRO A 270 13.27 -6.63 -1.95
C PRO A 270 14.41 -7.59 -1.60
N SER A 271 14.82 -8.40 -2.58
CA SER A 271 16.03 -9.22 -2.44
C SER A 271 17.28 -8.37 -2.70
N SER A 272 18.29 -8.53 -1.84
CA SER A 272 19.66 -8.02 -2.05
C SER A 272 20.48 -8.89 -3.02
N THR A 273 19.95 -10.06 -3.41
CA THR A 273 20.54 -10.97 -4.41
C THR A 273 19.83 -10.84 -5.76
N GLU A 274 20.48 -11.31 -6.82
CA GLU A 274 19.83 -11.51 -8.13
C GLU A 274 18.72 -12.57 -7.99
N ALA A 275 17.73 -12.51 -8.91
CA ALA A 275 16.66 -13.50 -9.06
C ALA A 275 17.02 -14.50 -10.15
#